data_AF-A0A946I8M7-F1
#
_entry.id   AF-A0A946I8M7-F1
#
_cell.length_a   1.000
_cell.length_b   1.000
_cell.length_c   1.000
_cell.angle_alpha   90.00
_cell.angle_beta   90.00
_cell.angle_gamma   90.00
#
_symmetry.space_group_name_H-M   'P 1'
#
loop_
_entity.id
_entity.type
_entity.pdbx_description
1 polymer ?
#
loop_
_entity_poly.entity_id
_entity_poly.type
_entity_poly.pdbx_seq_one_letter_code
_entity_poly.pdbx_strand_id
1 'polypeptide(L)' 'MNLEEHLIACPYCGENFTALVEPCLELAEYVEDCEICCQPIVFSITESGSDSPLHIDTRREND' A
#
# COMPACT_ATOMS: atom_id res chain seq x y z
N MET A 1 -13.83 3.33 10.64
CA MET A 1 -12.48 2.92 10.26
C MET A 1 -12.63 1.51 9.72
N ASN A 2 -12.48 1.33 8.41
CA ASN A 2 -12.49 0.03 7.74
C ASN A 2 -11.10 -0.14 7.15
N LEU A 3 -10.29 -0.99 7.76
CA LEU A 3 -8.94 -1.31 7.31
C LEU A 3 -9.02 -2.66 6.62
N GLU A 4 -8.50 -2.74 5.40
CA GLU A 4 -8.44 -3.96 4.61
C GLU A 4 -7.04 -4.54 4.62
N GLU A 5 -6.94 -5.86 4.81
CA GLU A 5 -5.67 -6.58 4.74
C GLU A 5 -5.33 -6.90 3.29
N HIS A 6 -4.16 -6.45 2.83
CA HIS A 6 -3.64 -6.70 1.49
C HIS A 6 -2.25 -7.31 1.56
N LEU A 7 -2.00 -8.35 0.75
CA LEU A 7 -0.68 -8.95 0.64
C LEU A 7 0.18 -8.12 -0.30
N ILE A 8 1.24 -7.53 0.22
CA ILE A 8 2.11 -6.59 -0.50
C ILE A 8 3.51 -7.18 -0.57
N ALA A 9 4.17 -7.01 -1.71
CA ALA A 9 5.56 -7.38 -1.90
C ALA A 9 6.45 -6.15 -1.67
N CYS A 10 7.37 -6.23 -0.71
CA CYS A 10 8.28 -5.14 -0.42
C CYS A 10 9.20 -4.85 -1.63
N PRO A 11 9.21 -3.62 -2.19
CA PRO A 11 10.09 -3.30 -3.31
C PRO A 11 11.58 -3.24 -2.90
N TYR A 12 11.90 -3.26 -1.61
CA TYR A 12 13.27 -3.25 -1.09
C TYR A 12 13.83 -4.66 -0.91
N CYS A 13 13.25 -5.47 -0.02
CA CYS A 13 13.75 -6.82 0.29
C CYS A 13 13.12 -7.93 -0.56
N GLY A 14 11.99 -7.67 -1.23
CA GLY A 14 11.25 -8.66 -2.01
C GLY A 14 10.35 -9.59 -1.19
N GLU A 15 10.32 -9.44 0.14
CA GLU A 15 9.49 -10.26 1.03
C GLU A 15 8.03 -9.81 0.97
N ASN A 16 7.11 -10.75 1.18
CA ASN A 16 5.69 -10.48 1.27
C ASN A 16 5.25 -10.23 2.72
N PHE A 17 4.45 -9.20 2.94
CA PHE A 17 3.85 -8.90 4.24
C PHE A 17 2.41 -8.42 4.06
N THR A 18 1.62 -8.50 5.13
CA THR A 18 0.23 -8.03 5.13
C THR A 18 0.23 -6.56 5.53
N ALA A 19 -0.17 -5.68 4.61
CA ALA A 19 -0.39 -4.26 4.90
C ALA A 19 -1.86 -4.02 5.22
N LEU A 20 -2.13 -3.10 6.13
CA LEU A 20 -3.48 -2.63 6.44
C LEU A 20 -3.73 -1.34 5.68
N VAL A 21 -4.71 -1.36 4.79
CA VAL A 21 -4.95 -0.28 3.81
C VAL A 21 -6.35 0.27 4.07
N GLU A 22 -6.47 1.59 4.23
CA GLU A 22 -7.77 2.24 4.35
C GLU A 22 -8.30 2.63 2.97
N PRO A 23 -9.46 2.11 2.53
CA PRO A 23 -10.10 2.55 1.29
C PRO A 23 -10.38 4.06 1.35
N CYS A 24 -10.01 4.78 0.30
CA CYS A 24 -10.24 6.20 0.18
C CYS A 24 -10.94 6.52 -1.14
N LEU A 25 -11.97 7.38 -1.08
CA LEU A 25 -12.71 7.86 -2.25
C LEU A 25 -11.85 8.70 -3.20
N GLU A 26 -10.67 9.12 -2.76
CA GLU A 26 -9.68 9.91 -3.51
C GLU A 26 -8.34 9.18 -3.54
N LEU A 27 -7.39 9.67 -4.36
CA LEU A 27 -6.02 9.18 -4.35
C LEU A 27 -5.41 9.43 -2.97
N ALA A 28 -4.99 8.36 -2.30
CA ALA A 28 -4.25 8.43 -1.05
C ALA A 28 -2.81 7.97 -1.29
N GLU A 29 -1.85 8.81 -0.94
CA GLU A 29 -0.42 8.49 -0.97
C GLU A 29 0.17 8.68 0.44
N TYR A 30 0.82 7.66 0.95
CA TYR A 30 1.45 7.67 2.28
C TYR A 30 2.64 6.73 2.32
N VAL A 31 3.45 6.89 3.36
CA VAL A 31 4.66 6.09 3.58
C VAL A 31 4.46 5.18 4.77
N GLU A 32 4.73 3.89 4.57
CA GLU A 32 4.77 2.88 5.62
C GLU A 32 6.10 2.12 5.56
N ASP A 33 6.66 1.81 6.72
CA ASP A 33 7.90 1.04 6.79
C ASP A 33 7.62 -0.46 6.59
N CYS A 34 8.46 -1.13 5.81
CA CYS A 34 8.41 -2.58 5.68
C CYS A 34 8.62 -3.26 7.03
N GLU A 35 7.70 -4.12 7.45
CA GLU A 35 7.80 -4.88 8.71
C GLU A 35 9.01 -5.83 8.77
N ILE A 36 9.60 -6.16 7.62
CA ILE A 36 10.72 -7.11 7.51
C ILE A 36 12.08 -6.41 7.47
N CYS A 37 12.22 -5.33 6.68
CA CYS A 37 13.50 -4.66 6.45
C CYS A 37 13.57 -3.20 6.93
N CYS A 38 12.48 -2.69 7.52
CA CYS A 38 12.37 -1.33 8.06
C CYS A 38 12.76 -0.23 7.04
N GLN A 39 12.45 -0.45 5.76
CA GLN A 39 12.64 0.56 4.71
C GLN A 39 11.31 1.24 4.37
N PRO A 40 11.32 2.56 4.09
CA PRO A 40 10.11 3.33 3.82
C PRO A 40 9.54 2.99 2.44
N ILE A 41 8.33 2.46 2.38
CA ILE A 41 7.61 2.14 1.14
C ILE A 41 6.52 3.19 0.94
N VAL A 42 6.42 3.72 -0.27
CA VAL A 42 5.32 4.61 -0.67
C VAL A 42 4.18 3.74 -1.17
N PHE A 43 3.02 3.90 -0.56
CA PHE A 43 1.76 3.27 -0.95
C PHE A 43 0.90 4.28 -1.68
N SER A 44 0.40 3.90 -2.86
CA SER A 44 -0.54 4.69 -3.65
C SER A 44 -1.84 3.92 -3.77
N ILE A 45 -2.88 4.37 -3.09
CA ILE A 45 -4.22 3.78 -3.11
C ILE A 45 -5.11 4.60 -4.05
N THR A 46 -5.74 3.92 -5.00
CA THR A 46 -6.77 4.53 -5.86
C THR A 46 -8.03 3.68 -5.85
N GLU A 47 -9.15 4.25 -5.40
CA GLU A 47 -10.48 3.67 -5.57
C GLU A 47 -11.15 4.28 -6.82
N SER A 48 -11.58 3.44 -7.77
CA SER A 48 -12.20 3.91 -9.03
C SER A 48 -13.74 3.86 -9.01
N GLY A 49 -14.35 4.09 -7.85
CA GLY A 49 -15.80 4.12 -7.65
C GLY A 49 -16.42 2.77 -7.28
N SER A 50 -17.75 2.78 -7.10
CA SER A 50 -18.55 1.82 -6.31
C SER A 50 -18.49 0.32 -6.69
N ASP A 51 -17.86 -0.04 -7.81
CA ASP A 51 -17.81 -1.42 -8.34
C ASP A 51 -16.40 -1.81 -8.83
N SER A 52 -15.40 -0.96 -8.63
CA SER A 52 -14.01 -1.27 -9.01
C SER A 52 -13.21 -1.74 -7.81
N PRO A 53 -12.33 -2.74 -7.96
CA PRO A 53 -11.43 -3.15 -6.89
C PRO A 53 -10.47 -2.01 -6.52
N LEU A 54 -10.10 -1.94 -5.25
CA LEU A 54 -9.06 -1.03 -4.77
C LEU A 54 -7.76 -1.29 -5.53
N HIS A 55 -7.17 -0.26 -6.13
CA HIS A 55 -5.86 -0.37 -6.77
C HIS A 55 -4.79 0.10 -5.78
N ILE A 56 -3.83 -0.78 -5.49
CA ILE A 56 -2.71 -0.48 -4.59
C ILE A 56 -1.42 -0.65 -5.39
N ASP A 57 -0.66 0.44 -5.49
CA ASP A 57 0.69 0.42 -6.04
C ASP A 57 1.71 0.72 -4.93
N THR A 58 2.87 0.06 -4.99
CA THR A 58 3.94 0.25 -4.02
C THR A 58 5.26 0.55 -4.70
N ARG A 59 5.90 1.64 -4.30
CA ARG A 59 7.20 2.06 -4.82
C ARG A 59 8.17 2.43 -3.70
N ARG A 60 9.44 2.57 -4.05
CA ARG A 60 10.48 3.04 -3.14
C ARG A 60 10.33 4.56 -2.99
N GLU A 61 10.48 5.08 -1.77
CA GLU A 61 10.44 6.54 -1.53
C GLU A 61 11.55 7.29 -2.30
N ASN A 62 12.67 6.60 -2.56
CA ASN A 62 13.84 7.17 -3.21
C ASN A 62 13.86 6.99 -4.74
N ASP A 63 12.80 6.46 -5.36
CA ASP A 63 12.61 6.39 -6.82
C ASP A 63 11.85 7.63 -7.34
#